data_AF-A0A0C3PQF0-F1
#
_entry.id   AF-A0A0C3PQF0-F1
#
_cell.length_a   1.000
_cell.length_b   1.000
_cell.length_c   1.000
_cell.angle_alpha   90.00
_cell.angle_beta   90.00
_cell.angle_gamma   90.00
#
_symmetry.space_group_name_H-M   'P 1'
#
loop_
_entity.id
_entity.type
_entity.pdbx_description
1 polymer ?
#
loop_
_entity_poly.entity_id
_entity_poly.type
_entity_poly.pdbx_seq_one_letter_code
_entity_poly.pdbx_strand_id
1 'polypeptide(L)' 'MDERSIGKTMEAAWKQRPYDESRIRSSDPKVDPLGPATVHGNEPSKGAKIDAELKAEDEEMLRKKKEKPWMGRD' A
#
# COMPACT_ATOMS: atom_id res chain seq x y z
N MET A 1 8.27 37.01 -7.93
CA MET A 1 7.48 35.94 -7.27
C MET A 1 6.96 36.52 -5.97
N ASP A 2 5.64 36.75 -5.85
CA ASP A 2 5.00 37.43 -4.71
C ASP A 2 4.72 36.41 -3.60
N GLU A 3 5.17 36.63 -2.37
CA GLU A 3 4.99 35.71 -1.22
C GLU A 3 3.50 35.41 -0.94
N ARG A 4 2.61 36.38 -1.21
CA ARG A 4 1.15 36.22 -1.09
C ARG A 4 0.57 35.25 -2.11
N SER A 5 1.20 35.11 -3.27
CA SER A 5 0.79 34.18 -4.32
C SER A 5 1.13 32.72 -3.92
N ILE A 6 2.24 32.54 -3.21
CA ILE A 6 2.68 31.25 -2.69
C ILE A 6 1.69 30.76 -1.62
N GLY A 7 1.30 31.63 -0.69
CA GLY A 7 0.33 31.29 0.36
C GLY A 7 -1.03 30.83 -0.20
N LYS A 8 -1.58 31.55 -1.18
CA LYS A 8 -2.85 31.19 -1.82
C LYS A 8 -2.78 29.88 -2.62
N THR A 9 -1.67 29.64 -3.31
CA THR A 9 -1.42 28.39 -4.04
C THR A 9 -1.31 27.21 -3.08
N MET A 10 -0.65 27.41 -1.94
CA MET A 10 -0.50 26.40 -0.91
C MET A 10 -1.84 26.10 -0.24
N GLU A 11 -2.58 27.10 0.24
CA GLU A 11 -3.92 26.89 0.82
C GLU A 11 -4.87 26.15 -0.13
N ALA A 12 -4.90 26.53 -1.41
CA ALA A 12 -5.72 25.86 -2.41
C ALA A 12 -5.31 24.38 -2.57
N ALA A 13 -4.00 24.09 -2.61
CA ALA A 13 -3.50 22.72 -2.72
C ALA A 13 -3.85 21.85 -1.51
N TRP A 14 -3.87 22.40 -0.30
CA TRP A 14 -4.29 21.67 0.90
C TRP A 14 -5.80 21.42 0.91
N LYS A 15 -6.59 22.41 0.46
CA LYS A 15 -8.06 22.32 0.40
C LYS A 15 -8.58 21.42 -0.73
N GLN A 16 -7.79 21.24 -1.78
CA GLN A 16 -8.05 20.35 -2.91
C GLN A 16 -7.65 18.88 -2.64
N ARG A 17 -6.93 18.58 -1.54
CA ARG A 17 -6.67 17.19 -1.16
C ARG A 17 -7.97 16.62 -0.58
N PRO A 18 -8.66 15.69 -1.25
CA PRO A 18 -9.79 15.03 -0.64
C PRO A 18 -9.31 14.33 0.64
N TYR A 19 -10.04 14.52 1.73
CA TYR A 19 -9.90 13.70 2.93
C TYR A 19 -10.38 12.30 2.58
N ASP A 20 -9.45 11.49 2.07
CA ASP A 20 -9.73 10.15 1.60
C ASP A 20 -9.35 9.17 2.72
N GLU A 21 -10.35 8.72 3.49
CA GLU A 21 -10.13 7.78 4.60
C GLU A 21 -9.44 6.50 4.14
N SER A 22 -9.72 6.03 2.91
CA SER A 22 -9.01 4.91 2.29
C SER A 22 -7.52 5.20 2.15
N ARG A 23 -7.13 6.38 1.68
CA ARG A 23 -5.72 6.79 1.55
C ARG A 23 -5.03 6.94 2.90
N ILE A 24 -5.73 7.42 3.92
CA ILE A 24 -5.19 7.50 5.29
C ILE A 24 -4.97 6.09 5.84
N ARG A 25 -5.94 5.18 5.66
CA ARG A 25 -5.82 3.78 6.05
C ARG A 25 -4.70 3.07 5.30
N SER A 26 -4.54 3.34 4.01
CA SER A 26 -3.42 2.88 3.20
C SER A 26 -2.11 3.58 3.53
N SER A 27 -2.10 4.70 4.28
CA SER A 27 -0.86 5.31 4.75
C SER A 27 -0.41 4.74 6.10
N ASP A 28 -1.25 3.94 6.77
CA ASP A 28 -0.92 3.30 8.03
C ASP A 28 -0.06 2.04 7.77
N PRO A 29 1.20 2.01 8.25
CA PRO A 29 2.11 0.90 7.97
C PRO A 29 1.71 -0.42 8.65
N LYS A 30 0.75 -0.39 9.60
CA LYS A 30 0.22 -1.60 10.24
C LYS A 30 -0.83 -2.27 9.35
N VAL A 31 -1.50 -1.50 8.49
CA VAL A 31 -2.51 -2.00 7.55
C VAL A 31 -1.86 -2.35 6.21
N ASP A 32 -1.04 -1.45 5.66
CA ASP A 32 -0.34 -1.66 4.39
C ASP A 32 1.14 -1.23 4.53
N PRO A 33 2.10 -2.18 4.52
CA PRO A 33 3.51 -1.85 4.66
C PRO A 33 4.11 -1.14 3.43
N LEU A 34 3.46 -1.22 2.26
CA LEU A 34 3.86 -0.52 1.03
C LEU A 34 3.20 0.86 0.93
N GLY A 35 2.08 1.00 1.61
CA GLY A 35 1.23 2.16 1.76
C GLY A 35 1.94 3.51 1.86
N PRO A 36 2.83 3.72 2.85
CA PRO A 36 3.53 5.00 2.99
C PRO A 36 4.40 5.32 1.77
N ALA A 37 5.09 4.32 1.18
CA ALA A 37 5.91 4.53 -0.02
C ALA A 37 5.03 4.93 -1.21
N THR A 38 3.97 4.17 -1.47
CA THR A 38 3.04 4.41 -2.59
C THR A 38 2.30 5.74 -2.45
N VAL A 39 1.84 6.11 -1.25
CA VAL A 39 1.14 7.37 -0.98
C VAL A 39 2.04 8.59 -1.26
N HIS A 40 3.32 8.48 -0.94
CA HIS A 40 4.31 9.53 -1.20
C HIS A 40 4.89 9.50 -2.63
N GLY A 41 4.49 8.54 -3.47
CA GLY A 41 5.01 8.39 -4.82
C GLY A 41 6.43 7.82 -4.88
N ASN A 42 6.90 7.23 -3.79
CA ASN A 42 8.18 6.54 -3.74
C ASN A 42 7.99 5.06 -4.10
N GLU A 43 9.00 4.49 -4.75
CA GLU A 43 9.03 3.04 -4.92
C GLU A 43 9.19 2.35 -3.56
N PRO A 44 8.37 1.33 -3.26
CA PRO A 44 8.56 0.54 -2.06
C PRO A 44 9.93 -0.16 -2.07
N SER A 45 10.48 -0.38 -0.89
CA SER A 45 11.82 -0.98 -0.74
C SER A 45 11.86 -2.39 -1.35
N LYS A 46 13.05 -2.82 -1.79
CA LYS A 46 13.26 -4.16 -2.36
C LYS A 46 12.75 -5.27 -1.43
N GLY A 47 12.94 -5.12 -0.12
CA GLY A 47 12.42 -6.07 0.89
C GLY A 47 10.89 -6.11 0.90
N ALA A 48 10.23 -4.95 0.92
CA ALA A 48 8.77 -4.89 0.96
C ALA A 48 8.11 -5.46 -0.32
N LYS A 49 8.76 -5.31 -1.49
CA LYS A 49 8.33 -5.98 -2.73
C LYS A 49 8.43 -7.51 -2.60
N ILE A 50 9.50 -8.04 -2.01
CA ILE A 50 9.70 -9.48 -1.79
C ILE A 50 8.69 -10.04 -0.78
N ASP A 51 8.45 -9.34 0.33
CA ASP A 51 7.44 -9.73 1.32
C ASP A 51 6.03 -9.83 0.71
N ALA A 52 5.67 -8.90 -0.18
CA ALA A 52 4.38 -8.92 -0.87
C ALA A 52 4.25 -10.12 -1.84
N GLU A 53 5.32 -10.43 -2.59
CA GLU A 53 5.37 -11.60 -3.48
C GLU A 53 5.29 -12.92 -2.69
N LEU A 54 6.10 -13.06 -1.63
CA LEU A 54 6.11 -14.24 -0.77
C LEU A 54 4.74 -14.51 -0.15
N LYS A 55 4.05 -13.45 0.31
CA LYS A 55 2.71 -13.55 0.89
C LYS A 55 1.68 -14.00 -0.14
N ALA A 56 1.79 -13.55 -1.39
CA ALA A 56 0.90 -13.96 -2.47
C ALA A 56 1.13 -15.43 -2.85
N GLU A 57 2.38 -15.86 -2.96
CA GLU A 57 2.73 -17.27 -3.22
C GLU A 57 2.29 -18.20 -2.09
N ASP A 58 2.47 -17.80 -0.83
CA ASP A 58 2.04 -18.59 0.33
C ASP A 58 0.51 -18.74 0.36
N GLU A 59 -0.23 -17.67 0.07
CA GLU A 59 -1.70 -17.72 -0.01
C GLU A 59 -2.18 -18.63 -1.16
N GLU A 60 -1.53 -18.59 -2.33
CA GLU A 60 -1.84 -19.47 -3.45
C GLU A 60 -1.54 -20.94 -3.12
N MET A 61 -0.40 -21.21 -2.47
CA MET A 61 -0.05 -22.55 -2.00
C MET A 61 -1.03 -23.04 -0.94
N LEU A 62 -1.46 -22.18 -0.01
CA LEU A 62 -2.45 -22.51 1.00
C LEU A 62 -3.80 -22.83 0.37
N ARG A 63 -4.20 -22.09 -0.68
CA ARG A 63 -5.42 -22.37 -1.46
C ARG A 63 -5.32 -23.71 -2.16
N LYS A 64 -4.22 -23.97 -2.90
CA LYS A 64 -3.97 -25.26 -3.56
C LYS A 64 -3.94 -26.44 -2.58
N LYS A 65 -3.36 -26.25 -1.39
CA LYS A 65 -3.31 -27.25 -0.32
C LYS A 65 -4.68 -27.48 0.34
N LYS A 66 -5.53 -26.45 0.43
CA LYS A 66 -6.92 -26.60 0.86
C LYS A 66 -7.75 -27.35 -0.18
N GLU A 67 -7.54 -27.07 -1.46
CA GLU A 67 -8.26 -27.70 -2.58
C GLU A 67 -7.81 -29.13 -2.85
N LYS A 68 -6.54 -29.45 -2.60
CA LYS A 68 -6.02 -30.82 -2.58
C LYS A 68 -5.59 -31.15 -1.17
N PRO A 69 -6.51 -31.58 -0.29
CA PRO A 69 -6.14 -32.10 1.01
C PRO A 69 -5.42 -33.43 0.77
N TRP A 70 -4.13 -33.33 0.48
CA TRP A 70 -3.17 -34.40 0.67
C TRP A 70 -3.65 -35.75 0.09
N MET A 71 -3.91 -35.80 -1.22
CA MET A 71 -4.09 -37.05 -1.94
C MET A 71 -2.76 -37.82 -1.88
N GLY A 72 -2.56 -38.66 -0.86
CA GLY A 72 -1.35 -39.46 -0.71
C GLY A 72 -0.93 -40.05 0.66
N ARG A 73 -1.79 -40.21 1.68
CA ARG A 73 -1.77 -41.50 2.43
C ARG A 73 -3.01 -42.21 1.98
N ASP A 74 -2.83 -43.29 1.24
CA ASP A 74 -3.26 -44.65 1.57
C ASP A 74 -2.54 -45.61 0.60
#